data_AF-A0A9X0CLZ0-F1
#
_entry.id   AF-A0A9X0CLZ0-F1
#
_cell.length_a   1.000
_cell.length_b   1.000
_cell.length_c   1.000
_cell.angle_alpha   90.00
_cell.angle_beta   90.00
_cell.angle_gamma   90.00
#
_symmetry.space_group_name_H-M   'P 1'
#
loop_
_entity.id
_entity.type
_entity.pdbx_description
1 polymer ?
#
loop_
_entity_poly.entity_id
_entity_poly.type
_entity_poly.pdbx_seq_one_letter_code
_entity_poly.pdbx_strand_id
1 'polypeptide(L)'
;MKRARNRLWYLTVALATVLSLQLGFFLFTQISPSTFTSSTSNYLHTGSTWNFEHKTTLITNRTCAQYYFLLIVVSSAPANLQRRNNIRKAWAFESVFKPRWTTVFLIAQTRLQTESSSLLKEDEVYGDLVRADYFDHYWNQTLKIQMGFEWATRYCKFSFLLKVDDDVFVNSAGVLSFLSEPSTPNEKLYVGEHRIKRGVHRAVTFVKAFSIVPFFRLDDVYVGMLAKKTGIKIIHNAGFELNAPSRCIPHEGTLVRHGTLGDCLIEIFNRAANKLVKYTGV
;
A
#
# COMPACT_ATOMS: atom_id res chain seq x y z
N MET A 1 -59.70 -30.60 3.06
CA MET A 1 -58.98 -30.48 1.77
C MET A 1 -57.99 -29.30 1.79
N LYS A 2 -56.76 -29.46 2.30
CA LYS A 2 -55.74 -28.37 2.30
C LYS A 2 -54.33 -28.77 1.82
N ARG A 3 -54.00 -30.07 1.70
CA ARG A 3 -52.62 -30.54 1.45
C ARG A 3 -52.13 -30.43 -0.01
N ALA A 4 -53.05 -30.38 -0.98
CA ALA A 4 -52.70 -30.32 -2.42
C ALA A 4 -52.22 -28.93 -2.87
N ARG A 5 -52.85 -27.85 -2.39
CA ARG A 5 -52.61 -26.48 -2.90
C ARG A 5 -51.17 -25.99 -2.65
N ASN A 6 -50.55 -26.45 -1.56
CA ASN A 6 -49.16 -26.10 -1.23
C ASN A 6 -48.15 -26.81 -2.15
N ARG A 7 -48.39 -28.08 -2.52
CA ARG A 7 -47.50 -28.80 -3.47
C ARG A 7 -47.48 -28.13 -4.84
N LEU A 8 -48.63 -27.64 -5.30
CA LEU A 8 -48.70 -26.89 -6.56
C LEU A 8 -47.87 -25.60 -6.50
N TRP A 9 -47.96 -24.86 -5.38
CA TRP A 9 -47.17 -23.64 -5.14
C TRP A 9 -45.65 -23.88 -5.14
N TYR A 10 -45.16 -24.94 -4.47
CA TYR A 10 -43.73 -25.26 -4.49
C TYR A 10 -43.24 -25.67 -5.89
N LEU A 11 -44.06 -26.38 -6.67
CA LEU A 11 -43.74 -26.72 -8.07
C LEU A 11 -43.69 -25.47 -8.96
N THR A 12 -44.63 -24.53 -8.83
CA THR A 12 -44.60 -23.29 -9.62
C THR A 12 -43.43 -22.38 -9.26
N VAL A 13 -43.05 -22.28 -7.98
CA VAL A 13 -41.84 -21.52 -7.57
C VAL A 13 -40.56 -22.18 -8.07
N ALA A 14 -40.43 -23.50 -7.96
CA ALA A 14 -39.26 -24.23 -8.47
C ALA A 14 -39.10 -24.04 -9.99
N LEU A 15 -40.18 -24.22 -10.77
CA LEU A 15 -40.17 -23.98 -12.22
C LEU A 15 -39.78 -22.54 -12.58
N ALA A 16 -40.30 -21.53 -11.86
CA ALA A 16 -39.93 -20.14 -12.08
C ALA A 16 -38.43 -19.89 -11.82
N THR A 17 -37.86 -20.47 -10.75
CA THR A 17 -36.42 -20.34 -10.49
C THR A 17 -35.54 -21.00 -11.56
N VAL A 18 -35.91 -22.18 -12.07
CA VAL A 18 -35.17 -22.86 -13.15
C VAL A 18 -35.26 -22.08 -14.47
N LEU A 19 -36.45 -21.58 -14.84
CA LEU A 19 -36.65 -20.76 -16.04
C LEU A 19 -35.82 -19.46 -15.99
N SER A 20 -35.80 -18.77 -14.84
CA SER A 20 -35.02 -17.54 -14.68
C SER A 20 -33.50 -17.77 -14.75
N LEU A 21 -33.00 -18.89 -14.24
CA LEU A 21 -31.58 -19.28 -14.37
C LEU A 21 -31.21 -19.63 -15.83
N GLN A 22 -32.07 -20.33 -16.55
CA GLN A 22 -31.84 -20.64 -17.97
C GLN A 22 -31.89 -19.40 -18.86
N LEU A 23 -32.85 -18.49 -18.65
CA LEU A 23 -32.92 -17.20 -19.35
C LEU A 23 -31.70 -16.32 -19.06
N GLY A 24 -31.23 -16.29 -17.80
CA GLY A 24 -29.99 -15.60 -17.43
C GLY A 24 -28.76 -16.15 -18.15
N PHE A 25 -28.65 -17.47 -18.29
CA PHE A 25 -27.54 -18.11 -19.02
C PHE A 25 -27.57 -17.77 -20.52
N PHE A 26 -28.75 -17.80 -21.15
CA PHE A 26 -28.89 -17.41 -22.56
C PHE A 26 -28.53 -15.94 -22.81
N LEU A 27 -28.92 -15.02 -21.92
CA LEU A 27 -28.55 -13.61 -22.01
C LEU A 27 -27.03 -13.37 -21.93
N PHE A 28 -26.29 -14.16 -21.15
CA PHE A 28 -24.82 -14.09 -21.12
C PHE A 28 -24.16 -14.62 -22.39
N THR A 29 -24.76 -15.59 -23.09
CA THR A 29 -24.18 -16.21 -24.29
C THR A 29 -24.36 -15.42 -25.59
N GLN A 30 -25.22 -14.38 -25.63
CA GLN A 30 -25.42 -13.56 -26.84
C GLN A 30 -24.62 -12.25 -26.87
N ILE A 31 -23.82 -11.95 -25.84
CA ILE A 31 -22.83 -10.88 -25.91
C ILE A 31 -21.61 -11.39 -26.68
N SER A 32 -21.76 -11.46 -28.01
CA SER A 32 -20.63 -11.52 -28.92
C SER A 32 -19.67 -10.36 -28.61
N PRO A 33 -18.34 -10.56 -28.64
CA PRO A 33 -17.40 -9.45 -28.51
C PRO A 33 -17.57 -8.54 -29.73
N SER A 34 -18.36 -7.48 -29.58
CA SER A 34 -18.43 -6.42 -30.57
C SER A 34 -17.01 -5.91 -30.78
N THR A 35 -16.60 -5.83 -32.05
CA THR A 35 -15.28 -5.38 -32.43
C THR A 35 -15.14 -3.91 -32.01
N PHE A 36 -14.61 -3.69 -30.81
CA PHE A 36 -14.31 -2.37 -30.31
C PHE A 36 -13.18 -1.83 -31.17
N THR A 37 -13.56 -1.16 -32.26
CA THR A 37 -12.68 -0.39 -33.11
C THR A 37 -12.11 0.72 -32.26
N SER A 38 -10.98 0.42 -31.62
CA SER A 38 -10.16 1.40 -30.94
C SER A 38 -9.73 2.41 -32.00
N SER A 39 -10.49 3.48 -32.13
CA SER A 39 -10.04 4.68 -32.80
C SER A 39 -8.75 5.07 -32.12
N THR A 40 -7.64 4.89 -32.83
CA THR A 40 -6.30 5.26 -32.39
C THR A 40 -6.21 6.78 -32.39
N SER A 41 -6.88 7.38 -31.41
CA SER A 41 -6.72 8.76 -31.03
C SER A 41 -5.26 8.91 -30.64
N ASN A 42 -4.46 9.45 -31.56
CA ASN A 42 -3.01 9.56 -31.46
C ASN A 42 -2.60 10.65 -30.47
N TYR A 43 -3.11 10.56 -29.26
CA TYR A 43 -2.48 11.13 -28.08
C TYR A 43 -1.17 10.38 -27.84
N LEU A 44 -0.17 10.81 -28.61
CA LEU A 44 1.25 10.55 -28.38
C LEU A 44 1.64 11.16 -27.04
N HIS A 45 1.26 10.49 -25.95
CA HIS A 45 1.99 10.62 -24.72
C HIS A 45 3.43 10.23 -25.02
N THR A 46 4.31 11.23 -25.03
CA THR A 46 5.78 11.10 -25.00
C THR A 46 6.24 10.59 -23.63
N GLY A 47 5.57 9.55 -23.15
CA GLY A 47 5.91 8.77 -21.98
C GLY A 47 7.21 8.05 -22.24
N SER A 48 8.30 8.72 -21.88
CA SER A 48 9.66 8.18 -21.98
C SER A 48 9.68 6.82 -21.29
N THR A 49 10.05 5.78 -22.02
CA THR A 49 10.45 4.49 -21.46
C THR A 49 11.77 4.72 -20.72
N TRP A 50 11.66 5.19 -19.47
CA TRP A 50 12.81 5.51 -18.64
C TRP A 50 13.58 4.22 -18.31
N ASN A 51 14.53 3.85 -19.16
CA ASN A 51 15.54 2.84 -18.88
C ASN A 51 16.46 3.37 -17.76
N PHE A 52 16.00 3.21 -16.52
CA PHE A 52 16.87 3.25 -15.36
C PHE A 52 17.61 1.92 -15.27
N GLU A 53 18.93 1.98 -15.12
CA GLU A 53 19.69 0.86 -14.63
C GLU A 53 19.35 0.68 -13.15
N HIS A 54 18.68 -0.43 -12.82
CA HIS A 54 18.31 -0.77 -11.45
C HIS A 54 19.56 -1.12 -10.66
N LYS A 55 19.72 -0.54 -9.47
CA LYS A 55 20.81 -0.90 -8.55
C LYS A 55 20.47 -2.11 -7.67
N THR A 56 19.21 -2.55 -7.67
CA THR A 56 18.74 -3.63 -6.81
C THR A 56 18.09 -4.77 -7.59
N THR A 57 18.21 -5.98 -7.03
CA THR A 57 17.64 -7.22 -7.55
C THR A 57 16.43 -7.67 -6.72
N LEU A 58 15.47 -8.31 -7.39
CA LEU A 58 14.20 -8.78 -6.81
C LEU A 58 14.09 -10.29 -6.98
N ILE A 59 13.61 -10.98 -5.94
CA ILE A 59 13.22 -12.40 -5.99
C ILE A 59 11.78 -12.52 -6.51
N THR A 60 10.90 -11.61 -6.09
CA THR A 60 9.46 -11.67 -6.39
C THR A 60 9.06 -10.76 -7.54
N ASN A 61 8.40 -11.33 -8.56
CA ASN A 61 7.80 -10.58 -9.67
C ASN A 61 6.41 -10.02 -9.31
N ARG A 62 6.30 -9.27 -8.20
CA ARG A 62 5.03 -8.62 -7.79
C ARG A 62 4.75 -7.38 -8.64
N THR A 63 3.50 -7.18 -9.02
CA THR A 63 3.03 -5.97 -9.72
C THR A 63 1.71 -5.49 -9.12
N CYS A 64 1.46 -4.18 -9.13
CA CYS A 64 0.16 -3.65 -8.72
C CYS A 64 -0.89 -3.96 -9.80
N ALA A 65 -1.99 -4.60 -9.42
CA ALA A 65 -3.10 -4.91 -10.33
C ALA A 65 -3.80 -3.65 -10.89
N GLN A 66 -3.67 -2.50 -10.21
CA GLN A 66 -4.43 -1.29 -10.50
C GLN A 66 -3.70 0.00 -10.09
N TYR A 67 -4.35 1.13 -10.35
CA TYR A 67 -3.93 2.45 -9.86
C TYR A 67 -4.36 2.67 -8.42
N TYR A 68 -3.44 3.13 -7.57
CA TYR A 68 -3.71 3.50 -6.18
C TYR A 68 -3.45 5.00 -5.96
N PHE A 69 -4.28 5.65 -5.16
CA PHE A 69 -4.03 7.03 -4.71
C PHE A 69 -2.84 7.06 -3.74
N LEU A 70 -2.80 6.10 -2.81
CA LEU A 70 -1.72 5.90 -1.85
C LEU A 70 -1.18 4.46 -1.93
N LEU A 71 0.14 4.34 -2.04
CA LEU A 71 0.87 3.07 -1.90
C LEU A 71 1.68 3.12 -0.61
N ILE A 72 1.40 2.24 0.34
CA ILE A 72 2.17 2.14 1.59
C ILE A 72 3.22 1.03 1.43
N VAL A 73 4.48 1.35 1.71
CA VAL A 73 5.60 0.39 1.70
C VAL A 73 6.17 0.27 3.11
N VAL A 74 6.16 -0.95 3.65
CA VAL A 74 6.51 -1.24 5.05
C VAL A 74 7.87 -1.95 5.09
N SER A 75 8.89 -1.31 5.65
CA SER A 75 10.18 -1.93 5.92
C SER A 75 10.03 -2.97 7.02
N SER A 76 10.40 -4.23 6.75
CA SER A 76 10.23 -5.32 7.71
C SER A 76 11.41 -6.30 7.67
N ALA A 77 11.62 -7.05 8.76
CA ALA A 77 12.63 -8.10 8.85
C ALA A 77 12.00 -9.49 8.68
N PRO A 78 12.68 -10.50 8.09
CA PRO A 78 12.15 -11.85 7.89
C PRO A 78 11.39 -12.43 9.10
N ALA A 79 12.00 -12.38 10.29
CA ALA A 79 11.43 -12.82 11.57
C ALA A 79 10.07 -12.17 11.95
N ASN A 80 9.80 -10.94 11.50
CA ASN A 80 8.70 -10.09 11.99
C ASN A 80 7.31 -10.45 11.44
N LEU A 81 7.06 -11.72 11.10
CA LEU A 81 5.75 -12.23 10.61
C LEU A 81 4.58 -11.76 11.49
N GLN A 82 4.74 -11.79 12.82
CA GLN A 82 3.67 -11.36 13.73
C GLN A 82 3.40 -9.85 13.67
N ARG A 83 4.42 -9.01 13.43
CA ARG A 83 4.24 -7.56 13.23
C ARG A 83 3.44 -7.31 11.95
N ARG A 84 3.84 -7.95 10.83
CA ARG A 84 3.12 -7.89 9.55
C ARG A 84 1.67 -8.36 9.67
N ASN A 85 1.43 -9.46 10.37
CA ASN A 85 0.08 -9.97 10.63
C ASN A 85 -0.78 -9.04 11.49
N ASN A 86 -0.20 -8.34 12.47
CA ASN A 86 -0.93 -7.32 13.24
C ASN A 86 -1.23 -6.08 12.39
N ILE A 87 -0.30 -5.66 11.52
CA ILE A 87 -0.49 -4.56 10.56
C ILE A 87 -1.62 -4.89 9.55
N ARG A 88 -1.62 -6.10 8.96
CA ARG A 88 -2.69 -6.60 8.07
C ARG A 88 -4.08 -6.61 8.74
N LYS A 89 -4.13 -6.94 10.04
CA LYS A 89 -5.37 -6.93 10.86
C LYS A 89 -5.83 -5.53 11.27
N ALA A 90 -4.98 -4.52 11.09
CA ALA A 90 -5.24 -3.14 11.47
C ALA A 90 -5.35 -2.25 10.22
N TRP A 91 -4.38 -1.35 10.01
CA TRP A 91 -4.49 -0.24 9.06
C TRP A 91 -4.16 -0.59 7.60
N ALA A 92 -3.62 -1.78 7.32
CA ALA A 92 -3.03 -2.15 6.03
C ALA A 92 -3.96 -2.87 5.04
N PHE A 93 -5.28 -2.87 5.27
CA PHE A 93 -6.23 -3.44 4.32
C PHE A 93 -6.23 -2.68 2.97
N GLU A 94 -6.42 -3.41 1.86
CA GLU A 94 -6.61 -2.80 0.55
C GLU A 94 -8.03 -2.20 0.43
N SER A 95 -8.11 -0.96 -0.06
CA SER A 95 -9.40 -0.31 -0.30
C SER A 95 -9.91 -0.55 -1.72
N VAL A 96 -11.07 -1.18 -1.80
CA VAL A 96 -11.85 -1.36 -3.04
C VAL A 96 -12.48 -0.04 -3.50
N PHE A 97 -12.78 0.88 -2.57
CA PHE A 97 -13.45 2.15 -2.81
C PHE A 97 -12.46 3.29 -3.14
N LYS A 98 -12.93 4.40 -3.69
CA LYS A 98 -12.08 5.57 -3.98
C LYS A 98 -12.07 6.54 -2.78
N PRO A 99 -10.92 7.16 -2.44
CA PRO A 99 -9.58 6.91 -2.98
C PRO A 99 -9.07 5.50 -2.62
N ARG A 100 -8.47 4.79 -3.59
CA ARG A 100 -7.92 3.44 -3.38
C ARG A 100 -6.53 3.52 -2.77
N TRP A 101 -6.21 2.62 -1.85
CA TRP A 101 -4.85 2.42 -1.36
C TRP A 101 -4.58 0.93 -1.14
N THR A 102 -3.31 0.56 -1.10
CA THR A 102 -2.85 -0.78 -0.74
C THR A 102 -1.52 -0.70 0.01
N THR A 103 -1.12 -1.81 0.62
CA THR A 103 0.09 -1.93 1.45
C THR A 103 0.93 -3.12 1.00
N VAL A 104 2.25 -2.98 0.96
CA VAL A 104 3.18 -4.09 0.73
C VAL A 104 4.34 -4.07 1.73
N PHE A 105 4.92 -5.24 2.00
CA PHE A 105 6.05 -5.39 2.91
C PHE A 105 7.35 -5.58 2.13
N LEU A 106 8.33 -4.70 2.39
CA LEU A 106 9.68 -4.78 1.85
C LEU A 106 10.51 -5.74 2.71
N ILE A 107 10.93 -6.86 2.12
CA ILE A 107 11.63 -7.96 2.81
C ILE A 107 12.96 -8.24 2.11
N ALA A 108 14.01 -8.48 2.87
CA ALA A 108 15.30 -8.96 2.37
C ALA A 108 15.51 -10.45 2.71
N GLN A 109 16.55 -11.09 2.18
CA GLN A 109 16.82 -12.52 2.39
C GLN A 109 17.28 -12.80 3.83
N THR A 110 17.07 -14.03 4.28
CA THR A 110 17.58 -14.52 5.58
C THR A 110 18.46 -15.73 5.35
N ARG A 111 19.44 -15.92 6.24
CA ARG A 111 20.27 -17.14 6.31
C ARG A 111 19.62 -18.25 7.13
N LEU A 112 18.53 -17.95 7.86
CA LEU A 112 17.81 -18.91 8.68
C LEU A 112 16.74 -19.61 7.83
N GLN A 113 16.94 -20.91 7.58
CA GLN A 113 16.04 -21.69 6.73
C GLN A 113 14.59 -21.71 7.24
N THR A 114 14.39 -21.66 8.56
CA THR A 114 13.08 -21.54 9.21
C THR A 114 12.34 -20.28 8.79
N GLU A 115 12.99 -19.13 8.86
CA GLU A 115 12.44 -17.84 8.41
C GLU A 115 12.22 -17.82 6.89
N SER A 116 13.17 -18.36 6.11
CA SER A 116 13.04 -18.43 4.64
C SER A 116 11.83 -19.26 4.21
N SER A 117 11.64 -20.44 4.82
CA SER A 117 10.45 -21.28 4.61
C SER A 117 9.16 -20.67 5.17
N SER A 118 9.25 -19.81 6.20
CA SER A 118 8.10 -19.04 6.70
C SER A 118 7.69 -17.94 5.70
N LEU A 119 8.66 -17.22 5.12
CA LEU A 119 8.43 -16.18 4.13
C LEU A 119 7.82 -16.72 2.84
N LEU A 120 8.18 -17.94 2.41
CA LEU A 120 7.58 -18.59 1.25
C LEU A 120 6.08 -18.87 1.47
N LYS A 121 5.72 -19.41 2.65
CA LYS A 121 4.31 -19.65 3.02
C LYS A 121 3.52 -18.35 3.21
N GLU A 122 4.16 -17.30 3.72
CA GLU A 122 3.54 -15.98 3.86
C GLU A 122 3.24 -15.35 2.49
N ASP A 123 4.18 -15.44 1.54
CA ASP A 123 4.05 -14.90 0.18
C ASP A 123 3.04 -15.68 -0.69
N GLU A 124 2.85 -16.97 -0.41
CA GLU A 124 1.80 -17.82 -0.98
C GLU A 124 0.40 -17.42 -0.48
N VAL A 125 0.25 -17.11 0.82
CA VAL A 125 -1.04 -16.81 1.45
C VAL A 125 -1.50 -15.36 1.24
N TYR A 126 -0.60 -14.39 1.37
CA TYR A 126 -0.97 -12.96 1.34
C TYR A 126 -0.59 -12.24 0.04
N GLY A 127 0.46 -12.70 -0.65
CA GLY A 127 0.90 -12.13 -1.92
C GLY A 127 1.40 -10.67 -1.89
N ASP A 128 1.65 -10.13 -0.70
CA ASP A 128 1.97 -8.72 -0.43
C ASP A 128 3.44 -8.46 -0.09
N LEU A 129 4.32 -9.47 -0.22
CA LEU A 129 5.76 -9.33 0.02
C LEU A 129 6.50 -8.93 -1.26
N VAL A 130 7.23 -7.82 -1.18
CA VAL A 130 8.22 -7.43 -2.20
C VAL A 130 9.60 -7.82 -1.66
N ARG A 131 10.14 -8.92 -2.20
CA ARG A 131 11.37 -9.56 -1.70
C ARG A 131 12.59 -9.18 -2.53
N ALA A 132 13.58 -8.60 -1.87
CA ALA A 132 14.89 -8.32 -2.43
C ALA A 132 15.80 -9.54 -2.49
N ASP A 133 16.71 -9.54 -3.46
CA ASP A 133 17.77 -10.53 -3.63
C ASP A 133 19.11 -10.03 -3.01
N TYR A 134 19.09 -9.78 -1.70
CA TYR A 134 20.28 -9.63 -0.86
C TYR A 134 19.90 -9.90 0.60
N PHE A 135 20.88 -10.23 1.45
CA PHE A 135 20.62 -10.55 2.85
C PHE A 135 20.20 -9.35 3.69
N ASP A 136 19.25 -9.58 4.59
CA ASP A 136 18.78 -8.61 5.55
C ASP A 136 19.86 -8.33 6.58
N HIS A 137 20.16 -7.04 6.76
CA HIS A 137 21.16 -6.57 7.69
C HIS A 137 20.95 -5.08 7.93
N TYR A 138 21.29 -4.60 9.12
CA TYR A 138 21.21 -3.17 9.46
C TYR A 138 21.91 -2.27 8.43
N TRP A 139 23.14 -2.64 8.03
CA TRP A 139 23.90 -1.93 6.99
C TRP A 139 23.28 -1.96 5.58
N ASN A 140 22.32 -2.84 5.32
CA ASN A 140 21.66 -3.06 4.03
C ASN A 140 20.25 -2.42 3.96
N GLN A 141 19.76 -1.78 5.03
CA GLN A 141 18.43 -1.15 5.05
C GLN A 141 18.23 -0.14 3.91
N THR A 142 19.26 0.61 3.52
CA THR A 142 19.19 1.50 2.36
C THR A 142 19.02 0.76 1.04
N LEU A 143 19.55 -0.46 0.86
CA LEU A 143 19.23 -1.28 -0.30
C LEU A 143 17.74 -1.67 -0.27
N LYS A 144 17.18 -2.02 0.90
CA LYS A 144 15.76 -2.37 1.09
C LYS A 144 14.83 -1.23 0.63
N ILE A 145 15.16 0.01 0.96
CA ILE A 145 14.40 1.19 0.51
C ILE A 145 14.66 1.56 -0.97
N GLN A 146 15.89 1.43 -1.47
CA GLN A 146 16.18 1.57 -2.90
C GLN A 146 15.34 0.59 -3.73
N MET A 147 15.31 -0.69 -3.31
CA MET A 147 14.51 -1.75 -3.92
C MET A 147 13.02 -1.45 -3.89
N GLY A 148 12.48 -1.03 -2.75
CA GLY A 148 11.06 -0.70 -2.64
C GLY A 148 10.64 0.44 -3.57
N PHE A 149 11.51 1.43 -3.80
CA PHE A 149 11.23 2.56 -4.68
C PHE A 149 11.46 2.22 -6.16
N GLU A 150 12.50 1.45 -6.49
CA GLU A 150 12.71 0.88 -7.84
C GLU A 150 11.55 -0.03 -8.24
N TRP A 151 11.09 -0.89 -7.33
CA TRP A 151 9.92 -1.73 -7.53
C TRP A 151 8.66 -0.90 -7.74
N ALA A 152 8.34 0.01 -6.81
CA ALA A 152 7.10 0.79 -6.86
C ALA A 152 7.01 1.61 -8.15
N THR A 153 8.11 2.28 -8.55
CA THR A 153 8.11 3.15 -9.74
C THR A 153 8.08 2.39 -11.06
N ARG A 154 8.44 1.10 -11.08
CA ARG A 154 8.39 0.23 -12.27
C ARG A 154 7.10 -0.58 -12.40
N TYR A 155 6.61 -1.11 -11.29
CA TYR A 155 5.56 -2.13 -11.26
C TYR A 155 4.23 -1.63 -10.67
N CYS A 156 4.14 -0.37 -10.24
CA CYS A 156 2.93 0.24 -9.70
C CYS A 156 2.64 1.64 -10.28
N LYS A 157 1.36 1.97 -10.41
CA LYS A 157 0.89 3.31 -10.78
C LYS A 157 0.24 3.95 -9.56
N PHE A 158 0.82 5.03 -9.03
CA PHE A 158 0.35 5.67 -7.80
C PHE A 158 0.46 7.19 -7.81
N SER A 159 -0.30 7.88 -6.95
CA SER A 159 -0.12 9.32 -6.67
C SER A 159 0.94 9.55 -5.59
N PHE A 160 0.73 8.96 -4.42
CA PHE A 160 1.56 9.11 -3.23
C PHE A 160 2.16 7.77 -2.78
N LEU A 161 3.36 7.84 -2.21
CA LEU A 161 4.03 6.70 -1.55
C LEU A 161 4.36 7.08 -0.11
N LEU A 162 4.05 6.19 0.82
CA LEU A 162 4.37 6.32 2.26
C LEU A 162 5.32 5.19 2.66
N LYS A 163 6.55 5.53 3.07
CA LYS A 163 7.48 4.61 3.77
C LYS A 163 7.14 4.65 5.25
N VAL A 164 6.97 3.46 5.84
CA VAL A 164 6.93 3.23 7.29
C VAL A 164 7.71 1.96 7.62
N ASP A 165 7.98 1.75 8.89
CA ASP A 165 8.64 0.54 9.41
C ASP A 165 7.60 -0.33 10.16
N ASP A 166 7.92 -1.59 10.49
CA ASP A 166 6.93 -2.55 11.00
C ASP A 166 6.53 -2.42 12.49
N ASP A 167 6.97 -1.35 13.15
CA ASP A 167 6.52 -0.88 14.47
C ASP A 167 5.77 0.46 14.41
N VAL A 168 5.08 0.72 13.29
CA VAL A 168 4.34 1.96 13.05
C VAL A 168 2.82 1.74 13.01
N PHE A 169 2.07 2.61 13.69
CA PHE A 169 0.65 2.82 13.44
C PHE A 169 0.44 3.89 12.36
N VAL A 170 -0.42 3.60 11.38
CA VAL A 170 -0.86 4.56 10.37
C VAL A 170 -2.36 4.82 10.53
N ASN A 171 -2.74 6.09 10.69
CA ASN A 171 -4.13 6.53 10.59
C ASN A 171 -4.48 6.70 9.11
N SER A 172 -4.76 5.59 8.41
CA SER A 172 -4.99 5.60 6.96
C SER A 172 -6.06 6.61 6.53
N ALA A 173 -7.15 6.74 7.28
CA ALA A 173 -8.19 7.74 7.02
C ALA A 173 -7.68 9.18 7.15
N GLY A 174 -6.93 9.50 8.21
CA GLY A 174 -6.30 10.81 8.40
C GLY A 174 -5.28 11.14 7.32
N VAL A 175 -4.43 10.18 6.95
CA VAL A 175 -3.44 10.32 5.86
C VAL A 175 -4.13 10.60 4.53
N LEU A 176 -5.20 9.86 4.19
CA LEU A 176 -5.96 10.08 2.97
C LEU A 176 -6.66 11.44 2.95
N SER A 177 -7.19 11.89 4.10
CA SER A 177 -7.79 13.23 4.24
C SER A 177 -6.75 14.32 3.97
N PHE A 178 -5.60 14.28 4.66
CA PHE A 178 -4.49 15.21 4.48
C PHE A 178 -3.96 15.23 3.03
N LEU A 179 -3.82 14.06 2.39
CA LEU A 179 -3.38 13.93 1.00
C LEU A 179 -4.44 14.39 -0.03
N SER A 180 -5.70 14.52 0.36
CA SER A 180 -6.81 14.97 -0.50
C SER A 180 -7.12 16.47 -0.34
N GLU A 181 -6.48 17.17 0.60
CA GLU A 181 -6.65 18.61 0.76
C GLU A 181 -6.16 19.38 -0.48
N PRO A 182 -6.89 20.40 -0.97
CA PRO A 182 -6.41 21.29 -2.04
C PRO A 182 -5.11 22.04 -1.70
N SER A 183 -4.81 22.19 -0.39
CA SER A 183 -3.55 22.72 0.16
C SER A 183 -2.35 21.79 -0.03
N THR A 184 -2.58 20.48 -0.18
CA THR A 184 -1.53 19.47 -0.25
C THR A 184 -1.03 19.30 -1.69
N PRO A 185 0.29 19.46 -1.95
CA PRO A 185 0.85 19.26 -3.28
C PRO A 185 0.55 17.85 -3.82
N ASN A 186 -0.29 17.79 -4.86
CA ASN A 186 -0.67 16.57 -5.58
C ASN A 186 0.49 15.93 -6.34
N GLU A 187 1.51 16.71 -6.67
CA GLU A 187 2.82 16.20 -6.99
C GLU A 187 3.83 16.48 -5.88
N LYS A 188 4.98 15.82 -6.03
CA LYS A 188 6.27 16.37 -5.61
C LYS A 188 6.48 16.51 -4.09
N LEU A 189 5.68 15.79 -3.31
CA LEU A 189 5.54 15.89 -1.86
C LEU A 189 6.50 14.95 -1.08
N TYR A 190 7.09 15.45 0.01
CA TYR A 190 7.72 14.63 1.06
C TYR A 190 7.43 15.26 2.44
N VAL A 191 6.86 14.47 3.34
CA VAL A 191 6.33 14.91 4.65
C VAL A 191 6.85 13.97 5.73
N GLY A 192 7.17 14.53 6.90
CA GLY A 192 7.54 13.78 8.10
C GLY A 192 7.85 14.71 9.26
N GLU A 193 8.40 14.17 10.34
CA GLU A 193 8.91 15.01 11.44
C GLU A 193 10.30 15.56 11.09
N HIS A 194 10.35 16.81 10.62
CA HIS A 194 11.61 17.45 10.23
C HIS A 194 11.57 18.98 10.30
N ARG A 195 12.59 19.58 10.93
CA ARG A 195 12.69 21.03 11.10
C ARG A 195 13.51 21.70 9.98
N ILE A 196 12.91 22.11 8.84
CA ILE A 196 13.31 23.19 7.87
C ILE A 196 12.48 23.15 6.55
N LYS A 197 12.63 24.12 5.62
CA LYS A 197 11.74 24.53 4.50
C LYS A 197 12.63 25.00 3.29
N ARG A 198 12.32 25.01 1.96
CA ARG A 198 11.20 24.62 1.04
C ARG A 198 11.75 23.76 -0.16
N GLY A 199 11.06 23.63 -1.31
CA GLY A 199 11.34 22.66 -2.43
C GLY A 199 10.13 21.79 -2.88
N VAL A 200 10.26 20.86 -3.86
CA VAL A 200 9.18 19.91 -4.33
C VAL A 200 9.62 18.89 -5.46
N HIS A 201 9.77 17.55 -5.23
CA HIS A 201 9.91 16.46 -6.27
C HIS A 201 9.31 15.06 -5.92
N ARG A 202 9.03 14.18 -6.92
CA ARG A 202 8.30 12.87 -6.81
C ARG A 202 9.23 11.68 -6.45
N ALA A 203 8.65 10.53 -6.06
CA ALA A 203 9.40 9.27 -5.82
C ALA A 203 10.27 8.78 -7.00
N VAL A 204 9.82 8.95 -8.25
CA VAL A 204 10.64 8.68 -9.46
C VAL A 204 11.92 9.55 -9.49
N THR A 205 11.88 10.73 -8.88
CA THR A 205 13.05 11.61 -8.75
C THR A 205 14.06 11.08 -7.73
N PHE A 206 13.63 10.34 -6.70
CA PHE A 206 14.55 9.62 -5.80
C PHE A 206 15.32 8.52 -6.56
N VAL A 207 14.63 7.67 -7.33
CA VAL A 207 15.27 6.60 -8.12
C VAL A 207 16.31 7.18 -9.09
N LYS A 208 15.98 8.27 -9.79
CA LYS A 208 16.92 9.03 -10.63
C LYS A 208 18.16 9.55 -9.90
N ALA A 209 18.10 9.70 -8.56
CA ALA A 209 19.20 10.18 -7.74
C ALA A 209 20.01 9.05 -7.08
N PHE A 210 19.60 7.78 -7.16
CA PHE A 210 20.37 6.64 -6.61
C PHE A 210 21.73 6.44 -7.32
N SER A 211 21.87 6.92 -8.55
CA SER A 211 23.15 6.98 -9.29
C SER A 211 24.05 8.14 -8.85
N ILE A 212 23.50 9.20 -8.24
CA ILE A 212 24.17 10.50 -8.01
C ILE A 212 24.43 10.78 -6.53
N VAL A 213 23.66 10.18 -5.62
CA VAL A 213 23.85 10.28 -4.17
C VAL A 213 24.70 9.11 -3.68
N PRO A 214 25.82 9.36 -2.96
CA PRO A 214 26.58 8.29 -2.33
C PRO A 214 25.70 7.47 -1.37
N PHE A 215 25.86 6.15 -1.42
CA PHE A 215 25.14 5.23 -0.53
C PHE A 215 25.43 5.57 0.93
N PHE A 216 24.38 5.74 1.73
CA PHE A 216 24.47 6.00 3.17
C PHE A 216 23.64 4.96 3.92
N ARG A 217 24.11 4.49 5.08
CA ARG A 217 23.60 3.24 5.69
C ARG A 217 22.30 3.40 6.48
N LEU A 218 22.01 4.60 6.98
CA LEU A 218 20.72 4.93 7.57
C LEU A 218 19.77 5.34 6.45
N ASP A 219 18.67 4.61 6.28
CA ASP A 219 17.75 4.78 5.17
C ASP A 219 17.00 6.11 5.23
N ASP A 220 16.51 6.55 6.40
CA ASP A 220 15.84 7.85 6.53
C ASP A 220 16.81 9.03 6.27
N VAL A 221 18.08 8.91 6.67
CA VAL A 221 19.11 9.92 6.36
C VAL A 221 19.46 9.89 4.87
N TYR A 222 19.51 8.71 4.25
CA TYR A 222 19.72 8.56 2.81
C TYR A 222 18.55 9.14 2.00
N VAL A 223 17.30 8.93 2.42
CA VAL A 223 16.11 9.59 1.83
C VAL A 223 16.17 11.10 2.03
N GLY A 224 16.66 11.59 3.17
CA GLY A 224 16.97 13.01 3.40
C GLY A 224 18.07 13.56 2.47
N MET A 225 19.14 12.79 2.22
CA MET A 225 20.22 13.13 1.28
C MET A 225 19.71 13.17 -0.17
N LEU A 226 18.88 12.20 -0.56
CA LEU A 226 18.18 12.19 -1.84
C LEU A 226 17.25 13.39 -1.97
N ALA A 227 16.49 13.73 -0.93
CA ALA A 227 15.62 14.90 -0.93
C ALA A 227 16.42 16.18 -1.16
N LYS A 228 17.51 16.38 -0.40
CA LYS A 228 18.44 17.51 -0.56
C LYS A 228 19.06 17.55 -1.96
N LYS A 229 19.49 16.41 -2.53
CA LYS A 229 20.11 16.36 -3.88
C LYS A 229 19.12 16.61 -5.01
N THR A 230 17.86 16.22 -4.85
CA THR A 230 16.81 16.36 -5.87
C THR A 230 16.06 17.69 -5.82
N GLY A 231 16.18 18.49 -4.75
CA GLY A 231 15.45 19.75 -4.57
C GLY A 231 14.11 19.59 -3.83
N ILE A 232 13.89 18.45 -3.17
CA ILE A 232 12.68 18.15 -2.42
C ILE A 232 12.62 18.96 -1.12
N LYS A 233 11.46 19.55 -0.86
CA LYS A 233 11.08 20.06 0.46
C LYS A 233 10.79 18.89 1.37
N ILE A 234 11.39 18.92 2.54
CA ILE A 234 10.85 18.19 3.67
C ILE A 234 9.80 19.11 4.31
N ILE A 235 8.57 18.63 4.48
CA ILE A 235 7.50 19.33 5.18
C ILE A 235 7.39 18.74 6.59
N HIS A 236 7.61 19.56 7.61
CA HIS A 236 7.20 19.26 8.99
C HIS A 236 5.69 19.05 9.05
N ASN A 237 5.25 17.91 9.58
CA ASN A 237 3.87 17.72 10.02
C ASN A 237 3.89 17.02 11.39
N ALA A 238 3.39 17.71 12.42
CA ALA A 238 3.37 17.22 13.80
C ALA A 238 2.51 15.96 14.02
N GLY A 239 1.68 15.57 13.04
CA GLY A 239 0.99 14.29 13.03
C GLY A 239 1.91 13.07 12.80
N PHE A 240 3.22 13.26 12.60
CA PHE A 240 4.22 12.19 12.52
C PHE A 240 4.95 12.04 13.87
N GLU A 241 4.39 11.21 14.75
CA GLU A 241 4.88 10.99 16.11
C GLU A 241 6.04 10.00 16.15
N LEU A 242 7.29 10.48 16.03
CA LEU A 242 8.48 9.62 16.12
C LEU A 242 8.88 9.24 17.56
N ASN A 243 8.72 10.18 18.50
CA ASN A 243 9.11 10.05 19.92
C ASN A 243 7.87 10.03 20.82
N ALA A 244 6.94 9.12 20.55
CA ALA A 244 5.66 9.05 21.25
C ALA A 244 5.81 8.40 22.65
N PRO A 245 5.06 8.85 23.66
CA PRO A 245 5.09 8.24 25.00
C PRO A 245 4.52 6.82 25.00
N SER A 246 4.95 5.97 25.93
CA SER A 246 4.62 4.53 26.03
C SER A 246 3.15 4.17 26.29
N ARG A 247 2.22 5.14 26.20
CA ARG A 247 0.77 4.94 26.36
C ARG A 247 0.15 4.68 24.99
N CYS A 248 -0.77 3.72 24.88
CA CYS A 248 -1.44 3.36 23.62
C CYS A 248 -2.57 4.34 23.25
N ILE A 249 -2.23 5.64 23.21
CA ILE A 249 -3.15 6.75 22.94
C ILE A 249 -2.44 7.73 21.98
N PRO A 250 -2.90 7.88 20.71
CA PRO A 250 -2.43 8.91 19.79
C PRO A 250 -2.81 10.30 20.29
N HIS A 251 -2.07 11.33 19.88
CA HIS A 251 -2.52 12.71 20.06
C HIS A 251 -3.71 13.03 19.13
N GLU A 252 -4.22 14.26 19.19
CA GLU A 252 -5.18 14.74 18.21
C GLU A 252 -4.44 15.15 16.92
N GLY A 253 -4.94 14.72 15.77
CA GLY A 253 -4.29 14.96 14.46
C GLY A 253 -3.20 13.95 14.08
N THR A 254 -2.97 12.88 14.84
CA THR A 254 -1.97 11.84 14.50
C THR A 254 -2.27 11.20 13.14
N LEU A 255 -1.27 11.21 12.26
CA LEU A 255 -1.27 10.57 10.95
C LEU A 255 -0.46 9.27 10.99
N VAL A 256 0.70 9.30 11.65
CA VAL A 256 1.67 8.21 11.73
C VAL A 256 2.31 8.23 13.13
N ARG A 257 2.45 7.06 13.78
CA ARG A 257 3.08 6.94 15.11
C ARG A 257 4.03 5.75 15.18
N HIS A 258 5.30 6.04 15.48
CA HIS A 258 6.36 5.04 15.65
C HIS A 258 6.31 4.36 17.04
N GLY A 259 7.01 3.23 17.19
CA GLY A 259 7.07 2.47 18.45
C GLY A 259 5.75 1.80 18.87
N THR A 260 4.83 1.60 17.93
CA THR A 260 3.50 1.03 18.17
C THR A 260 3.43 -0.43 17.73
N LEU A 261 3.42 -1.34 18.70
CA LEU A 261 3.55 -2.79 18.49
C LEU A 261 2.50 -3.61 19.25
N GLY A 262 2.35 -4.87 18.85
CA GLY A 262 1.52 -5.84 19.56
C GLY A 262 0.08 -5.38 19.72
N ASP A 263 -0.46 -5.52 20.93
CA ASP A 263 -1.83 -5.11 21.27
C ASP A 263 -2.03 -3.59 21.19
N CYS A 264 -0.97 -2.81 21.41
CA CYS A 264 -1.00 -1.34 21.33
C CYS A 264 -1.44 -0.86 19.93
N LEU A 265 -0.99 -1.57 18.88
CA LEU A 265 -1.38 -1.29 17.49
C LEU A 265 -2.87 -1.56 17.24
N ILE A 266 -3.36 -2.68 17.76
CA ILE A 266 -4.75 -3.11 17.61
C ILE A 266 -5.68 -2.21 18.45
N GLU A 267 -5.26 -1.82 19.66
CA GLU A 267 -6.00 -0.93 20.53
C GLU A 267 -6.16 0.47 19.90
N ILE A 268 -5.07 1.07 19.40
CA ILE A 268 -5.09 2.38 18.75
C ILE A 268 -5.96 2.34 17.48
N PHE A 269 -5.83 1.29 16.66
CA PHE A 269 -6.67 1.11 15.47
C PHE A 269 -8.17 0.98 15.82
N ASN A 270 -8.51 0.15 16.80
CA ASN A 270 -9.90 -0.03 17.25
C ASN A 270 -10.47 1.26 17.87
N ARG A 271 -9.66 2.03 18.62
CA ARG A 271 -10.04 3.36 19.12
C ARG A 271 -10.35 4.34 17.99
N ALA A 272 -9.58 4.32 16.90
CA ALA A 272 -9.81 5.17 15.73
C ALA A 272 -11.06 4.74 14.95
N ALA A 273 -11.23 3.44 14.67
CA ALA A 273 -12.40 2.90 13.99
C ALA A 273 -13.71 3.19 14.76
N ASN A 274 -13.71 2.98 16.08
CA ASN A 274 -14.86 3.27 16.94
C ASN A 274 -15.20 4.77 17.06
N LYS A 275 -14.24 5.69 16.82
CA LYS A 275 -14.57 7.11 16.63
C LYS A 275 -15.32 7.32 15.32
N LEU A 276 -14.82 6.78 14.21
CA LEU A 276 -15.44 6.94 12.88
C LEU A 276 -16.91 6.48 12.87
N VAL A 277 -17.20 5.26 13.37
CA VAL A 277 -18.56 4.71 13.46
C VAL A 277 -19.51 5.67 14.20
N LYS A 278 -19.08 6.18 15.36
CA LYS A 278 -19.86 7.14 16.17
C LYS A 278 -20.11 8.48 15.49
N TYR A 279 -19.23 8.94 14.59
CA TYR A 279 -19.45 10.14 13.79
C TYR A 279 -20.30 9.89 12.53
N THR A 280 -20.32 8.67 11.99
CA THR A 280 -21.14 8.32 10.83
C THR A 280 -22.59 7.96 11.17
N GLY A 281 -22.93 7.72 12.44
CA GLY A 281 -24.31 7.47 12.88
C GLY A 281 -24.87 6.12 12.44
N VAL A 282 -24.03 5.09 12.37
CA VAL A 282 -24.36 3.70 12.01
C VAL A 282 -24.17 2.81 13.24
#